data_AF-A0A820NEU5-F1
#
_entry.id   AF-A0A820NEU5-F1
#
_cell.length_a   1.000
_cell.length_b   1.000
_cell.length_c   1.000
_cell.angle_alpha   90.00
_cell.angle_beta   90.00
_cell.angle_gamma   90.00
#
_symmetry.space_group_name_H-M   'P 1'
#
loop_
_entity.id
_entity.type
_entity.pdbx_description
1 polymer ?
#
loop_
_entity_poly.entity_id
_entity_poly.type
_entity_poly.pdbx_seq_one_letter_code
_entity_poly.pdbx_strand_id
1 'polypeptide(L)'
;MQRSNVHHRSSISKLVMDYPWTKTKEDVVNFYKVDEKLGLTEERVTQDLEKYGPNELPTEEGKPLWKLILEQFDDLLVKILLAAACISFVLALFEEHKEDDNLITAFVEPLVILLILIANATVGVWQ
;
A
#
# COMPACT_ATOMS: atom_id res chain seq x y z
N MET A 1 -10.54 5.63 6.10
CA MET A 1 -9.13 5.92 6.42
C MET A 1 -8.72 7.30 5.90
N GLN A 2 -9.52 8.36 6.16
CA GLN A 2 -9.48 9.63 5.41
C GLN A 2 -9.57 10.88 6.31
N ARG A 3 -9.55 10.71 7.64
CA ARG A 3 -9.76 11.79 8.62
C ARG A 3 -8.48 12.44 9.14
N SER A 4 -7.30 11.82 8.96
CA SER A 4 -6.01 12.40 9.43
C SER A 4 -5.49 13.53 8.53
N ASN A 5 -5.82 13.55 7.23
CA ASN A 5 -5.26 14.50 6.27
C ASN A 5 -5.87 15.92 6.33
N VAL A 6 -7.06 16.09 6.93
CA VAL A 6 -7.75 17.40 6.97
C VAL A 6 -7.13 18.33 8.01
N HIS A 7 -6.72 17.80 9.17
CA HIS A 7 -6.09 18.61 10.22
C HIS A 7 -4.67 19.07 9.85
N HIS A 8 -3.94 18.29 9.06
CA HIS A 8 -2.59 18.65 8.61
C HIS A 8 -2.62 19.81 7.59
N ARG A 9 -3.52 19.77 6.60
CA ARG A 9 -3.69 20.86 5.61
C ARG A 9 -4.09 22.20 6.24
N SER A 10 -4.94 22.18 7.28
CA SER A 10 -5.39 23.42 7.94
C SER A 10 -4.29 24.14 8.73
N SER A 11 -3.25 23.44 9.18
CA SER A 11 -2.15 24.06 9.94
C SER A 11 -1.07 24.62 9.02
N ILE A 12 -0.78 23.96 7.89
CA ILE A 12 0.21 24.42 6.90
C ILE A 12 -0.28 25.65 6.12
N SER A 13 -1.58 25.74 5.82
CA SER A 13 -2.18 26.91 5.16
C SER A 13 -1.96 28.22 5.92
N LYS A 14 -1.77 28.19 7.25
CA LYS A 14 -1.44 29.40 8.03
C LYS A 14 0.05 29.79 7.96
N LEU A 15 0.92 28.89 7.51
CA LEU A 15 2.38 29.08 7.53
C LEU A 15 2.95 29.55 6.17
N VAL A 16 2.22 29.30 5.09
CA VAL A 16 2.63 29.53 3.69
C VAL A 16 1.73 30.60 3.07
N MET A 17 2.27 31.42 2.17
CA MET A 17 1.47 32.43 1.44
C MET A 17 0.40 31.75 0.57
N ASP A 18 -0.84 32.20 0.71
CA ASP A 18 -1.94 31.76 -0.16
C ASP A 18 -1.83 32.39 -1.55
N TYR A 19 -2.02 31.57 -2.59
CA TYR A 19 -2.04 31.96 -4.00
C TYR A 19 -0.81 32.81 -4.43
N PRO A 20 0.43 32.35 -4.22
CA PRO A 20 1.64 33.14 -4.51
C PRO A 20 1.74 33.54 -5.99
N TRP A 21 1.16 32.75 -6.89
CA TRP A 21 1.10 33.06 -8.34
C TRP A 21 0.21 34.26 -8.69
N THR A 22 -0.55 34.79 -7.75
CA THR A 22 -1.37 36.01 -7.93
C THR A 22 -0.73 37.26 -7.33
N LYS A 23 0.45 37.13 -6.71
CA LYS A 23 1.15 38.20 -6.01
C LYS A 23 2.30 38.76 -6.85
N THR A 24 2.71 39.99 -6.54
CA THR A 24 3.91 40.58 -7.16
C THR A 24 5.16 39.92 -6.59
N LYS A 25 6.28 40.06 -7.31
CA LYS A 25 7.58 39.55 -6.83
C LYS A 25 7.93 40.18 -5.47
N GLU A 26 7.73 41.48 -5.33
CA GLU A 26 8.05 42.24 -4.12
C GLU A 26 7.23 41.74 -2.92
N ASP A 27 5.95 41.42 -3.12
CA ASP A 27 5.08 40.89 -2.07
C ASP A 27 5.57 39.53 -1.57
N VAL A 28 5.97 38.64 -2.49
CA VAL A 28 6.50 37.31 -2.15
C VAL A 28 7.82 37.42 -1.39
N VAL A 29 8.74 38.26 -1.89
CA VAL A 29 10.05 38.48 -1.27
C VAL A 29 9.91 39.05 0.13
N ASN A 30 9.03 40.03 0.32
CA ASN A 30 8.75 40.62 1.64
C ASN A 30 8.08 39.64 2.60
N PHE A 31 7.17 38.79 2.12
CA PHE A 31 6.50 37.80 2.95
C PHE A 31 7.48 36.75 3.52
N TYR A 32 8.36 36.22 2.65
CA TYR A 32 9.38 35.25 3.07
C TYR A 32 10.64 35.91 3.66
N LYS A 33 10.72 37.25 3.63
CA LYS A 33 11.85 38.05 4.14
C LYS A 33 13.20 37.60 3.60
N VAL A 34 13.24 37.28 2.31
CA VAL A 34 14.45 36.84 1.61
C VAL A 34 15.16 38.04 0.99
N ASP A 35 16.50 38.04 1.01
CA ASP A 35 17.27 39.02 0.22
C ASP A 35 17.33 38.54 -1.23
N GLU A 36 16.95 39.38 -2.19
CA GLU A 36 16.92 38.96 -3.60
C GLU A 36 18.29 38.65 -4.20
N LYS A 37 19.36 39.26 -3.67
CA LYS A 37 20.73 39.12 -4.18
C LYS A 37 21.50 38.04 -3.43
N LEU A 38 21.28 37.93 -2.12
CA LEU A 38 22.04 37.07 -1.23
C LEU A 38 21.30 35.82 -0.79
N GLY A 39 19.97 35.79 -0.91
CA GLY A 39 19.12 34.67 -0.49
C GLY A 39 18.82 34.67 1.01
N LEU A 40 18.55 33.48 1.55
CA LEU A 40 18.32 33.27 2.99
C LEU A 40 19.65 33.05 3.72
N THR A 41 19.71 33.47 4.99
CA THR A 41 20.84 33.15 5.88
C THR A 41 20.74 31.70 6.38
N GLU A 42 21.87 31.10 6.78
CA GLU A 42 21.88 29.72 7.30
C GLU A 42 20.97 29.54 8.53
N GLU A 43 20.91 30.55 9.40
CA GLU A 43 20.02 30.59 10.57
C GLU A 43 18.55 30.53 10.13
N ARG A 44 18.20 31.25 9.06
CA ARG A 44 16.85 31.23 8.49
C ARG A 44 16.52 29.90 7.84
N VAL A 45 17.46 29.32 7.09
CA VAL A 45 17.28 27.99 6.50
C VAL A 45 16.98 26.96 7.59
N THR A 46 17.68 27.01 8.72
CA THR A 46 17.45 26.09 9.85
C THR A 46 16.06 26.32 10.48
N GLN A 47 15.68 27.58 10.73
CA GLN A 47 14.35 27.92 11.27
C GLN A 47 13.21 27.52 10.33
N ASP A 48 13.40 27.72 9.03
CA ASP A 48 12.41 27.38 8.01
C ASP A 48 12.30 25.85 7.86
N LEU A 49 13.40 25.10 8.00
CA LEU A 49 13.36 23.64 8.00
C LEU A 49 12.57 23.08 9.19
N GLU A 50 12.71 23.67 10.39
CA GLU A 50 11.91 23.29 11.55
C GLU A 50 10.42 23.65 11.39
N LYS A 51 10.13 24.77 10.72
CA LYS A 51 8.77 25.30 10.55
C LYS A 51 7.98 24.62 9.42
N TYR A 52 8.63 24.38 8.28
CA TYR A 52 8.01 23.85 7.07
C TYR A 52 8.29 22.37 6.86
N GLY A 53 9.33 21.83 7.50
CA GLY A 53 9.81 20.48 7.27
C GLY A 53 10.70 20.40 6.01
N PRO A 54 11.29 19.21 5.77
CA PRO A 54 12.05 18.96 4.56
C PRO A 54 11.18 19.05 3.31
N ASN A 55 11.75 19.54 2.21
CA ASN A 55 11.09 19.56 0.90
C ASN A 55 11.14 18.17 0.25
N GLU A 56 10.56 17.18 0.92
CA GLU A 56 10.44 15.81 0.45
C GLU A 56 8.97 15.38 0.49
N LEU A 57 8.56 14.62 -0.52
CA LEU A 57 7.24 14.02 -0.50
C LEU A 57 7.25 12.91 0.56
N PRO A 58 6.24 12.87 1.45
CA PRO A 58 6.13 11.79 2.41
C PRO A 58 6.10 10.47 1.65
N THR A 59 7.00 9.56 1.98
CA THR A 59 7.03 8.24 1.37
C THR A 59 5.84 7.46 1.92
N GLU A 60 5.02 6.89 1.05
CA GLU A 60 4.02 5.95 1.50
C GLU A 60 4.74 4.68 1.99
N GLU A 61 4.48 4.28 3.23
CA GLU A 61 4.96 2.99 3.72
C GLU A 61 4.36 1.88 2.84
N GLY A 62 5.23 1.14 2.15
CA GLY A 62 4.79 0.05 1.30
C GLY A 62 3.96 -0.98 2.08
N LYS A 63 2.91 -1.53 1.46
CA LYS A 63 2.15 -2.62 2.06
C LYS A 63 3.09 -3.81 2.31
N PRO A 64 3.13 -4.40 3.51
CA PRO A 64 3.98 -5.56 3.77
C PRO A 64 3.45 -6.80 3.01
N LEU A 65 4.36 -7.70 2.61
CA LEU A 65 4.05 -8.88 1.80
C LEU A 65 2.93 -9.77 2.38
N TRP A 66 2.91 -9.96 3.70
CA TRP A 66 1.86 -10.76 4.36
C TRP A 66 0.46 -10.15 4.17
N LYS A 67 0.36 -8.82 4.10
CA LYS A 67 -0.91 -8.12 3.91
C LYS A 67 -1.41 -8.27 2.46
N LEU A 68 -0.48 -8.27 1.50
CA LEU A 68 -0.79 -8.55 0.10
C LEU A 68 -1.28 -10.00 -0.08
N ILE A 69 -0.65 -10.96 0.60
CA ILE A 69 -1.10 -12.35 0.59
C ILE A 69 -2.52 -12.48 1.16
N LEU A 70 -2.83 -11.82 2.29
CA LEU A 70 -4.19 -11.84 2.86
C LEU A 70 -5.23 -11.20 1.93
N GLU A 71 -4.87 -10.14 1.21
CA GLU A 71 -5.75 -9.47 0.23
C GLU A 71 -6.13 -10.43 -0.91
N GLN A 72 -5.24 -11.36 -1.30
CA GLN A 72 -5.54 -12.40 -2.28
C GLN A 72 -6.57 -13.42 -1.78
N PHE A 73 -6.57 -13.76 -0.48
CA PHE A 73 -7.59 -14.65 0.10
C PHE A 73 -8.99 -14.00 0.12
N ASP A 74 -9.08 -12.68 -0.02
CA ASP A 74 -10.37 -11.98 -0.06
C ASP A 74 -11.06 -12.02 -1.42
N ASP A 75 -10.33 -12.40 -2.47
CA ASP A 75 -10.86 -12.54 -3.83
C ASP A 75 -11.92 -13.66 -3.92
N LEU A 76 -13.01 -13.39 -4.64
CA LEU A 76 -14.13 -14.32 -4.77
C LEU A 76 -13.72 -15.64 -5.46
N LEU A 77 -12.86 -15.58 -6.48
CA LEU A 77 -12.37 -16.76 -7.19
C LEU A 77 -11.45 -17.59 -6.29
N VAL A 78 -10.58 -16.95 -5.50
CA VAL A 78 -9.72 -17.63 -4.53
C VAL A 78 -10.56 -18.33 -3.46
N LYS A 79 -11.62 -17.68 -2.96
CA LYS A 79 -12.55 -18.30 -2.01
C LYS A 79 -13.25 -19.52 -2.60
N ILE A 80 -13.69 -19.46 -3.86
CA ILE A 80 -14.30 -20.61 -4.55
C ILE A 80 -13.30 -21.77 -4.70
N LEU A 81 -12.07 -21.47 -5.13
CA LEU A 81 -11.01 -22.48 -5.28
C LEU A 81 -10.64 -23.11 -3.94
N LEU A 82 -10.56 -22.32 -2.88
CA LEU A 82 -10.30 -22.82 -1.52
C LEU A 82 -11.44 -23.73 -1.04
N ALA A 83 -12.70 -23.35 -1.31
CA ALA A 83 -13.85 -24.20 -1.00
C ALA A 83 -13.80 -25.54 -1.77
N ALA A 84 -13.46 -25.50 -3.07
CA ALA A 84 -13.28 -26.71 -3.88
C ALA A 84 -12.13 -27.60 -3.35
N ALA A 85 -11.01 -26.99 -2.93
CA ALA A 85 -9.89 -27.71 -2.31
C ALA A 85 -10.34 -28.41 -1.01
N CYS A 86 -11.09 -27.71 -0.15
CA CYS A 86 -11.63 -28.28 1.08
C CYS A 86 -12.57 -29.46 0.81
N ILE A 87 -13.50 -29.32 -0.15
CA ILE A 87 -14.43 -30.40 -0.51
C ILE A 87 -13.66 -31.60 -1.05
N SER A 88 -12.73 -31.38 -1.99
CA SER A 88 -11.91 -32.44 -2.58
C SER A 88 -11.07 -33.17 -1.53
N PHE A 89 -10.48 -32.41 -0.60
CA PHE A 89 -9.71 -32.97 0.50
C PHE A 89 -10.57 -33.82 1.44
N VAL A 90 -11.77 -33.35 1.79
CA VAL A 90 -12.72 -34.10 2.62
C VAL A 90 -13.17 -35.38 1.92
N LEU A 91 -13.47 -35.32 0.62
CA LEU A 91 -13.83 -36.50 -0.17
C LEU A 91 -12.68 -37.52 -0.19
N ALA A 92 -11.45 -37.07 -0.44
CA ALA A 92 -10.25 -37.91 -0.43
C ALA A 92 -10.01 -38.60 0.93
N LEU A 93 -10.32 -37.93 2.05
CA LEU A 93 -10.24 -38.55 3.38
C LEU A 93 -11.30 -39.63 3.62
N PHE A 94 -12.45 -39.56 2.95
CA PHE A 94 -13.54 -40.54 3.07
C PHE A 94 -13.52 -41.63 2.00
N GLU A 95 -12.59 -41.56 1.05
CA GLU A 95 -12.51 -42.46 -0.11
C GLU A 95 -11.89 -43.83 0.20
N GLU A 96 -11.62 -44.15 1.47
CA GLU A 96 -11.02 -45.43 1.92
C GLU A 96 -11.85 -46.71 1.63
N HIS A 97 -13.04 -46.61 1.01
CA HIS A 97 -13.98 -47.73 0.93
C HIS A 97 -14.36 -48.23 -0.48
N LYS A 98 -13.76 -47.74 -1.57
CA LYS A 98 -14.07 -48.24 -2.92
C LYS A 98 -12.80 -48.50 -3.75
N GLU A 99 -12.52 -49.79 -3.91
CA GLU A 99 -11.81 -50.48 -5.00
C GLU A 99 -10.69 -49.73 -5.75
N ASP A 100 -9.46 -50.25 -5.63
CA ASP A 100 -8.35 -50.17 -6.59
C ASP A 100 -7.83 -48.78 -7.05
N ASP A 101 -8.21 -47.68 -6.42
CA ASP A 101 -7.57 -46.39 -6.67
C ASP A 101 -6.32 -46.20 -5.79
N ASN A 102 -5.17 -45.99 -6.46
CA ASN A 102 -3.90 -45.74 -5.80
C ASN A 102 -4.03 -44.54 -4.85
N LEU A 103 -3.62 -44.68 -3.59
CA LEU A 103 -3.63 -43.59 -2.59
C LEU A 103 -3.03 -42.27 -3.14
N ILE A 104 -2.11 -42.37 -4.10
CA ILE A 104 -1.48 -41.26 -4.81
C ILE A 104 -2.50 -40.41 -5.59
N THR A 105 -3.49 -41.01 -6.28
CA THR A 105 -4.45 -40.26 -7.12
C THR A 105 -5.43 -39.42 -6.29
N ALA A 106 -5.83 -39.88 -5.11
CA ALA A 106 -6.71 -39.13 -4.20
C ALA A 106 -6.10 -37.80 -3.72
N PHE A 107 -4.77 -37.72 -3.62
CA PHE A 107 -4.07 -36.48 -3.24
C PHE A 107 -3.74 -35.57 -4.43
N VAL A 108 -3.83 -36.06 -5.69
CA VAL A 108 -3.51 -35.24 -6.88
C VAL A 108 -4.49 -34.08 -7.01
N GLU A 109 -5.78 -34.30 -6.81
CA GLU A 109 -6.81 -33.28 -7.03
C GLU A 109 -6.71 -32.10 -6.03
N PRO A 110 -6.64 -32.32 -4.70
CA PRO A 110 -6.36 -31.23 -3.75
C PRO A 110 -5.02 -30.54 -4.00
N LEU A 111 -3.99 -31.29 -4.41
CA LEU A 111 -2.65 -30.74 -4.68
C LEU A 111 -2.66 -29.78 -5.88
N VAL A 112 -3.33 -30.14 -6.98
CA VAL A 112 -3.45 -29.28 -8.17
C VAL A 112 -4.16 -27.97 -7.82
N ILE A 113 -5.24 -28.02 -7.04
CA ILE A 113 -5.96 -26.81 -6.62
C ILE A 113 -5.08 -25.93 -5.73
N LEU A 114 -4.32 -26.52 -4.81
CA LEU A 114 -3.37 -25.79 -3.97
C LEU A 114 -2.27 -25.12 -4.80
N LEU A 115 -1.75 -25.78 -5.84
CA LEU A 115 -0.77 -25.20 -6.76
C LEU A 115 -1.34 -24.00 -7.53
N ILE A 116 -2.60 -24.09 -7.98
CA ILE A 116 -3.30 -22.96 -8.62
C ILE A 116 -3.41 -21.78 -7.65
N LEU A 117 -3.75 -22.02 -6.39
CA LEU A 117 -3.84 -20.97 -5.36
C LEU A 117 -2.48 -20.30 -5.11
N ILE A 118 -1.39 -21.07 -5.00
CA ILE A 118 -0.03 -20.55 -4.82
C ILE A 118 0.41 -19.73 -6.04
N ALA A 119 0.13 -20.23 -7.25
CA ALA A 119 0.44 -19.52 -8.48
C ALA A 119 -0.33 -18.19 -8.55
N ASN A 120 -1.63 -18.19 -8.24
CA ASN A 120 -2.45 -16.98 -8.24
C ASN A 120 -1.96 -15.94 -7.22
N ALA A 121 -1.64 -16.39 -6.00
CA ALA A 121 -1.09 -15.52 -4.96
C ALA A 121 0.25 -14.91 -5.37
N THR A 122 1.12 -15.67 -6.04
CA THR A 122 2.43 -15.18 -6.50
C THR A 122 2.27 -14.14 -7.61
N VAL A 123 1.40 -14.39 -8.59
CA VAL A 123 1.11 -13.42 -9.66
C VAL A 123 0.48 -12.14 -9.08
N GLY A 124 -0.44 -12.28 -8.14
CA GLY A 124 -1.10 -11.15 -7.48
C GLY A 124 -0.20 -10.32 -6.56
N VAL A 125 0.95 -10.85 -6.11
CA VAL A 125 1.97 -10.08 -5.36
C VAL A 125 2.98 -9.40 -6.30
N TRP A 126 3.20 -9.96 -7.50
CA TRP A 126 4.12 -9.38 -8.50
C TRP A 126 3.49 -8.22 -9.28
N GLN A 127 2.17 -8.24 -9.48
CA GLN A 127 1.39 -7.23 -10.22
C GLN A 127 0.97 -6.06 -9.33
#